data_AF-A0A2E3V8C3-F1
#
_entry.id   AF-A0A2E3V8C3-F1
#
_cell.length_a   1.000
_cell.length_b   1.000
_cell.length_c   1.000
_cell.angle_alpha   90.00
_cell.angle_beta   90.00
_cell.angle_gamma   90.00
#
_symmetry.space_group_name_H-M   'P 1'
#
loop_
_entity.id
_entity.type
_entity.pdbx_description
1 polymer ?
#
loop_
_entity_poly.entity_id
_entity_poly.type
_entity_poly.pdbx_seq_one_letter_code
_entity_poly.pdbx_strand_id
1 'polypeptide(L)' 'DGESKLQIENLLKQAVSNDTKIIMATHDLGQAKRLGEEVLFLHNGKIIETSSVKTFFNKPQTVEALTFLRGDILR' A
#
# COMPACT_ATOMS: atom_id res chain seq x y z
N ASP A 1 -8.41 17.42 -6.22
CA ASP A 1 -8.64 16.86 -7.58
C ASP A 1 -7.50 15.87 -7.92
N GLY A 2 -7.49 15.31 -9.13
CA GLY A 2 -6.44 14.38 -9.57
C GLY A 2 -5.04 15.02 -9.65
N GLU A 3 -4.95 16.31 -9.97
CA GLU A 3 -3.66 17.02 -10.02
C GLU A 3 -3.03 17.15 -8.64
N SER A 4 -3.82 17.50 -7.62
CA SER A 4 -3.34 17.61 -6.24
C SER A 4 -2.73 16.28 -5.75
N LYS A 5 -3.34 15.14 -6.12
CA LYS A 5 -2.80 13.81 -5.77
C LYS A 5 -1.43 13.58 -6.39
N LEU A 6 -1.28 13.86 -7.69
CA LEU A 6 -0.01 13.67 -8.39
C LEU A 6 1.12 14.53 -7.81
N GLN A 7 0.80 15.77 -7.41
CA GLN A 7 1.78 16.65 -6.76
C GLN A 7 2.29 16.06 -5.43
N ILE A 8 1.38 15.54 -4.60
CA ILE A 8 1.77 14.87 -3.35
C ILE A 8 2.59 13.61 -3.64
N GLU A 9 2.19 12.77 -4.60
CA GLU A 9 2.98 11.58 -4.98
C GLU A 9 4.41 11.95 -5.43
N ASN A 10 4.56 13.05 -6.15
CA ASN A 10 5.88 13.53 -6.57
C ASN A 10 6.74 14.01 -5.40
N LEU A 11 6.15 14.71 -4.42
CA LEU A 11 6.86 15.11 -3.20
C LEU A 11 7.30 13.90 -2.37
N LEU A 12 6.45 12.87 -2.26
CA LEU A 12 6.81 11.62 -1.57
C LEU A 12 7.99 10.93 -2.24
N LYS A 13 7.99 10.84 -3.58
CA LYS A 13 9.11 10.25 -4.34
C LYS A 13 10.41 11.03 -4.13
N GLN A 14 10.34 12.37 -4.12
CA GLN A 14 11.52 13.22 -3.88
C GLN A 14 12.07 13.03 -2.46
N ALA A 15 11.20 12.90 -1.46
CA ALA A 15 11.64 12.61 -0.09
C ALA A 15 12.34 11.25 0.00
N VAL A 16 11.79 10.21 -0.63
CA VAL A 16 12.44 8.89 -0.71
C VAL A 16 13.79 8.95 -1.42
N SER A 17 13.90 9.70 -2.54
CA SER A 17 15.18 9.86 -3.23
C SER A 17 16.23 10.64 -2.43
N ASN A 18 15.79 11.38 -1.41
CA ASN A 18 16.63 12.10 -0.46
C ASN A 18 16.82 11.29 0.85
N ASP A 19 16.80 9.95 0.75
CA ASP A 19 17.01 8.99 1.85
C ASP A 19 16.01 9.11 3.01
N THR A 20 14.85 9.72 2.80
CA THR A 20 13.79 9.75 3.82
C THR A 20 12.98 8.46 3.78
N LYS A 21 12.98 7.70 4.89
CA LYS A 21 12.09 6.55 5.04
C LYS A 21 10.67 7.01 5.37
N ILE A 22 9.71 6.58 4.56
CA ILE A 22 8.30 6.96 4.69
C ILE A 22 7.47 5.75 5.06
N ILE A 23 6.60 5.92 6.06
CA ILE A 23 5.46 5.02 6.32
C ILE A 23 4.21 5.79 5.90
N MET A 24 3.48 5.25 4.92
CA MET A 24 2.24 5.84 4.43
C MET A 24 1.08 4.85 4.57
N ALA A 25 -0.10 5.38 4.90
CA ALA A 25 -1.36 4.65 4.82
C ALA A 25 -2.20 5.28 3.69
N THR A 26 -2.75 4.45 2.80
CA THR A 26 -3.60 4.90 1.71
C THR A 26 -4.75 3.91 1.47
N HIS A 27 -5.89 4.44 1.03
CA HIS A 27 -7.02 3.65 0.52
C HIS A 27 -6.92 3.42 -1.00
N ASP A 28 -5.98 4.08 -1.68
CA ASP A 28 -5.76 3.94 -3.11
C ASP A 28 -4.73 2.83 -3.36
N LEU A 29 -5.23 1.67 -3.79
CA LEU A 29 -4.38 0.51 -4.11
C LEU A 29 -3.39 0.80 -5.24
N GLY A 30 -3.74 1.70 -6.17
CA GLY A 30 -2.85 2.12 -7.24
C GLY A 30 -1.65 2.91 -6.70
N GLN A 31 -1.88 3.77 -5.71
CA GLN A 31 -0.80 4.48 -5.00
C GLN A 31 0.10 3.50 -4.23
N ALA A 32 -0.49 2.63 -3.43
CA ALA A 32 0.28 1.62 -2.69
C ALA A 32 1.16 0.77 -3.63
N LYS A 33 0.61 0.37 -4.79
CA LYS A 33 1.33 -0.43 -5.79
C LYS A 33 2.46 0.32 -6.50
N ARG A 34 2.33 1.63 -6.72
CA ARG A 34 3.33 2.44 -7.46
C ARG A 34 4.37 3.12 -6.57
N LEU A 35 4.03 3.39 -5.31
CA LEU A 35 4.88 4.17 -4.38
C LEU A 35 5.53 3.31 -3.31
N GLY A 36 4.89 2.21 -2.92
CA GLY A 36 5.40 1.36 -1.85
C GLY A 36 6.46 0.36 -2.32
N GLU A 37 7.28 -0.07 -1.38
CA GLU A 37 8.21 -1.21 -1.54
C GLU A 37 7.75 -2.41 -0.72
N GLU A 38 7.26 -2.16 0.50
CA GLU A 38 6.67 -3.14 1.42
C GLU A 38 5.22 -2.77 1.75
N VAL A 39 4.42 -3.79 2.06
CA VAL A 39 3.03 -3.64 2.55
C VAL A 39 2.93 -4.26 3.94
N LEU A 40 2.36 -3.48 4.86
CA LEU A 40 1.89 -3.93 6.16
C LEU A 40 0.37 -3.97 6.09
N PHE A 41 -0.22 -5.16 5.95
CA PHE A 41 -1.66 -5.31 5.88
C PHE A 41 -2.25 -5.48 7.28
N LEU A 42 -3.04 -4.50 7.68
CA LEU A 42 -3.69 -4.45 8.98
C LEU A 42 -5.14 -4.91 8.87
N HIS A 43 -5.54 -5.84 9.73
CA HIS A 43 -6.94 -6.25 9.90
C HIS A 43 -7.24 -6.44 11.39
N ASN A 44 -8.38 -5.89 11.86
CA ASN A 44 -8.82 -5.95 13.25
C ASN A 44 -7.72 -5.60 14.28
N GLY A 45 -6.98 -4.52 14.01
CA GLY A 45 -5.92 -4.01 14.88
C GLY A 45 -4.63 -4.84 14.90
N LYS A 46 -4.48 -5.83 13.99
CA LYS A 46 -3.29 -6.68 13.89
C LYS A 46 -2.69 -6.61 12.50
N ILE A 47 -1.36 -6.60 12.43
CA ILE A 47 -0.65 -6.80 11.15
C ILE A 47 -0.71 -8.30 10.88
N ILE A 48 -1.48 -8.67 9.88
CA ILE A 48 -1.69 -10.08 9.52
C ILE A 48 -0.83 -10.51 8.33
N GLU A 49 -0.35 -9.54 7.54
CA GLU A 49 0.60 -9.80 6.46
C GLU A 49 1.64 -8.67 6.38
N THR A 50 2.91 -9.07 6.28
CA THR A 50 4.02 -8.21 5.89
C THR A 50 4.68 -8.83 4.67
N SER A 51 4.68 -8.14 3.55
CA SER A 51 5.25 -8.67 2.31
C SER A 51 5.71 -7.55 1.37
N SER A 52 6.53 -7.87 0.38
CA SER A 52 6.85 -6.90 -0.68
C SER A 52 5.57 -6.49 -1.41
N VAL A 53 5.50 -5.26 -1.92
CA VAL A 53 4.38 -4.80 -2.77
C VAL A 53 4.13 -5.79 -3.92
N LYS A 54 5.19 -6.32 -4.54
CA LYS A 54 5.05 -7.31 -5.61
C LYS A 54 4.37 -8.59 -5.12
N THR A 55 4.72 -9.08 -3.93
CA THR A 55 4.10 -10.27 -3.35
C THR A 55 2.66 -9.98 -2.98
N PHE A 56 2.39 -8.93 -2.22
CA PHE A 56 1.05 -8.57 -1.76
C PHE A 56 0.03 -8.52 -2.91
N PHE A 57 0.34 -7.81 -3.99
CA PHE A 57 -0.60 -7.60 -5.09
C PHE A 57 -0.73 -8.78 -6.08
N ASN A 58 0.26 -9.67 -6.17
CA ASN A 58 0.23 -10.78 -7.14
C ASN A 58 -0.03 -12.14 -6.50
N LYS A 59 0.42 -12.32 -5.26
CA LYS A 59 0.32 -13.55 -4.48
C LYS A 59 0.27 -13.18 -2.99
N PRO A 60 -0.84 -12.59 -2.51
CA PRO A 60 -1.02 -12.32 -1.09
C PRO A 60 -0.92 -13.62 -0.30
N GLN A 61 -0.41 -13.54 0.93
CA GLN A 61 -0.15 -14.70 1.78
C GLN A 61 -1.31 -15.02 2.73
N THR A 62 -2.27 -14.10 2.87
CA THR A 62 -3.45 -14.26 3.73
C THR A 62 -4.75 -14.26 2.94
N VAL A 63 -5.77 -14.93 3.48
CA VAL A 63 -7.11 -14.99 2.87
C VAL A 63 -7.77 -13.61 2.91
N GLU A 64 -7.54 -12.86 3.97
CA GLU A 64 -8.04 -11.50 4.17
C GLU A 64 -7.42 -10.54 3.16
N ALA A 65 -6.09 -10.58 2.93
CA ALA A 65 -5.48 -9.76 1.90
C ALA A 65 -6.01 -10.11 0.50
N LEU A 66 -6.18 -11.41 0.21
CA LEU A 66 -6.77 -11.85 -1.07
C LEU A 66 -8.21 -11.35 -1.24
N THR A 67 -9.03 -11.45 -0.20
CA THR A 67 -10.43 -11.03 -0.18
C THR A 67 -10.52 -9.51 -0.34
N PHE A 68 -9.70 -8.75 0.39
CA PHE A 68 -9.58 -7.31 0.26
C PHE A 68 -9.18 -6.87 -1.15
N LEU A 69 -8.18 -7.52 -1.76
CA LEU A 69 -7.72 -7.20 -3.11
C LEU A 69 -8.75 -7.53 -4.20
N ARG A 70 -9.70 -8.43 -3.94
CA ARG A 70 -10.85 -8.71 -4.82
C ARG A 70 -11.95 -7.65 -4.72
N GLY A 71 -11.86 -6.74 -3.74
CA GLY A 71 -12.91 -5.77 -3.45
C GLY A 71 -14.05 -6.34 -2.61
N ASP A 72 -13.86 -7.52 -2.03
CA ASP A 72 -14.85 -8.15 -1.17
C ASP A 72 -14.82 -7.52 0.24
N ILE A 73 -15.97 -7.52 0.93
CA ILE A 73 -16.07 -7.01 2.29
C ILE A 73 -15.45 -8.02 3.26
N LEU A 74 -14.40 -7.60 3.97
CA LEU A 74 -13.89 -8.32 5.14
C LEU A 74 -14.87 -8.18 6.29
N ARG A 75 -15.29 -9.31 6.88
CA ARG A 75 -16.14 -9.36 8.08
C ARG A 75 -15.32 -9.71 9.31
#